data_AF-A0A832FN55-F1
#
_entry.id   AF-A0A832FN55-F1
#
_cell.length_a   1.000
_cell.length_b   1.000
_cell.length_c   1.000
_cell.angle_alpha   90.00
_cell.angle_beta   90.00
_cell.angle_gamma   90.00
#
_symmetry.space_group_name_H-M   'P 1'
#
loop_
_entity.id
_entity.type
_entity.pdbx_description
1 polymer ?
#
loop_
_entity_poly.entity_id
_entity_poly.type
_entity_poly.pdbx_seq_one_letter_code
_entity_poly.pdbx_strand_id
1 'polypeptide(L)' 'ASLIPGFFDVKKRALEAGAIGVAISGAGPSVLALVNSSKNVENKVAEAMKEGFEVNGIQCEIVITKPGPGARIVRREKK' A
#
# COMPACT_ATOMS: atom_id res chain seq x y z
N ALA A 1 -13.20 -11.12 0.72
CA ALA A 1 -12.93 -9.93 1.56
C ALA A 1 -14.16 -9.04 1.49
N SER A 2 -15.14 -9.26 2.38
CA SER A 2 -16.37 -8.47 2.45
C SER A 2 -16.21 -7.17 3.27
N LEU A 3 -15.12 -7.05 4.04
CA LEU A 3 -14.88 -5.94 4.97
C LEU A 3 -14.09 -4.77 4.37
N ILE A 4 -13.43 -4.96 3.22
CA ILE A 4 -12.70 -3.89 2.52
C ILE A 4 -13.29 -3.76 1.12
N PRO A 5 -14.20 -2.79 0.92
CA PRO A 5 -14.77 -2.50 -0.39
C PRO A 5 -13.67 -2.20 -1.42
N GLY A 6 -13.81 -2.72 -2.63
CA GLY A 6 -12.82 -2.55 -3.71
C GLY A 6 -11.52 -3.37 -3.59
N PHE A 7 -11.33 -4.16 -2.52
CA PHE A 7 -10.07 -4.92 -2.31
C PHE A 7 -9.68 -5.82 -3.50
N PHE A 8 -10.65 -6.51 -4.10
CA PHE A 8 -10.36 -7.43 -5.21
C PHE A 8 -9.91 -6.69 -6.47
N ASP A 9 -10.50 -5.52 -6.76
CA ASP A 9 -10.08 -4.69 -7.89
C ASP A 9 -8.68 -4.12 -7.68
N VAL A 10 -8.41 -3.60 -6.48
CA VAL A 10 -7.09 -3.12 -6.06
C VAL A 10 -6.05 -4.25 -6.19
N LYS A 11 -6.37 -5.44 -5.68
CA LYS A 11 -5.48 -6.61 -5.75
C LYS A 11 -5.18 -6.99 -7.19
N LYS A 12 -6.21 -7.08 -8.04
CA LYS A 12 -6.05 -7.45 -9.46
C LYS A 12 -5.15 -6.44 -10.18
N ARG A 13 -5.48 -5.16 -10.10
CA ARG A 13 -4.75 -4.08 -10.78
C ARG A 13 -3.29 -3.96 -10.31
N ALA A 14 -3.06 -4.08 -9.00
CA ALA A 14 -1.70 -4.04 -8.46
C ALA A 14 -0.83 -5.20 -8.96
N LEU A 15 -1.39 -6.42 -9.06
CA LEU A 15 -0.67 -7.57 -9.62
C LEU A 15 -0.36 -7.38 -11.11
N GLU A 16 -1.34 -6.91 -11.89
CA GLU A 16 -1.15 -6.56 -13.32
C GLU A 16 -0.11 -5.44 -13.51
N ALA A 17 -0.02 -4.51 -12.57
CA ALA A 17 0.98 -3.43 -12.56
C ALA A 17 2.39 -3.90 -12.19
N GLY A 18 2.55 -5.11 -11.65
CA GLY A 18 3.85 -5.71 -11.32
C GLY A 18 4.14 -5.90 -9.84
N ALA A 19 3.13 -5.81 -8.96
CA ALA A 19 3.29 -6.23 -7.57
C ALA A 19 3.62 -7.73 -7.47
N ILE A 20 4.50 -8.09 -6.54
CA ILE A 20 4.82 -9.48 -6.20
C ILE A 20 3.63 -10.13 -5.49
N GLY A 21 2.96 -9.36 -4.64
CA GLY A 21 1.84 -9.82 -3.84
C GLY A 21 1.10 -8.65 -3.21
N VAL A 22 -0.16 -8.89 -2.85
CA VAL A 22 -1.04 -7.89 -2.25
C VAL A 22 -1.79 -8.53 -1.09
N ALA A 23 -1.83 -7.86 0.04
CA ALA A 23 -2.47 -8.33 1.26
C ALA A 23 -3.16 -7.19 2.01
N ILE A 24 -4.06 -7.55 2.91
CA ILE A 24 -4.59 -6.62 3.90
C ILE A 24 -3.45 -6.33 4.90
N SER A 25 -3.28 -5.05 5.25
CA SER A 25 -2.31 -4.64 6.26
C SER A 25 -2.93 -4.68 7.65
N GLY A 26 -2.42 -5.56 8.51
CA GLY A 26 -2.99 -5.80 9.84
C GLY A 26 -4.44 -6.27 9.75
N ALA A 27 -5.33 -5.62 10.50
CA ALA A 27 -6.77 -5.88 10.47
C ALA A 27 -7.51 -5.17 9.32
N GLY A 28 -6.85 -4.28 8.57
CA GLY A 28 -7.47 -3.41 7.58
C GLY A 28 -7.96 -2.07 8.16
N PRO A 29 -8.49 -1.15 7.33
CA PRO A 29 -8.81 -1.32 5.90
C PRO A 29 -7.62 -1.09 4.94
N SER A 30 -6.44 -0.76 5.45
CA SER A 30 -5.25 -0.55 4.63
C SER A 30 -4.87 -1.80 3.85
N VAL A 31 -4.40 -1.60 2.62
CA VAL A 31 -3.90 -2.66 1.72
C VAL A 31 -2.44 -2.40 1.45
N LEU A 32 -1.62 -3.44 1.54
CA LEU A 32 -0.20 -3.39 1.22
C LEU A 32 0.08 -4.17 -0.06
N ALA A 33 0.97 -3.65 -0.89
CA ALA A 33 1.55 -4.37 -2.02
C ALA A 33 3.06 -4.49 -1.84
N LEU A 34 3.59 -5.69 -2.07
CA LEU A 34 5.02 -5.93 -2.14
C LEU A 34 5.48 -5.69 -3.58
N VAL A 35 6.50 -4.86 -3.76
CA VAL A 35 7.07 -4.53 -5.06
C VAL A 35 8.55 -4.81 -5.08
N ASN A 36 9.09 -5.17 -6.24
CA ASN A 36 10.54 -5.25 -6.42
C ASN A 36 11.08 -3.90 -6.87
N SER A 37 11.77 -3.19 -5.97
CA SER A 37 12.37 -1.88 -6.27
C SER A 37 13.39 -1.92 -7.41
N SER A 38 14.02 -3.06 -7.70
CA SER A 38 14.94 -3.15 -8.85
C SER A 38 14.23 -3.02 -10.20
N LYS A 39 12.90 -3.16 -10.23
CA LYS A 39 12.07 -3.03 -11.43
C LYS A 39 11.45 -1.64 -11.60
N ASN A 40 11.65 -0.72 -10.65
CA ASN A 40 11.08 0.65 -10.65
C ASN A 40 9.55 0.67 -10.91
N VAL A 41 8.80 -0.27 -10.33
CA VAL A 41 7.35 -0.42 -10.54
C VAL A 41 6.50 0.25 -9.47
N GLU A 42 7.11 0.81 -8.42
CA GLU A 42 6.42 1.34 -7.23
C GLU A 42 5.36 2.40 -7.56
N ASN A 43 5.68 3.37 -8.44
CA ASN A 43 4.74 4.41 -8.83
C ASN A 43 3.58 3.87 -9.67
N LYS A 44 3.88 2.91 -10.56
CA LYS A 44 2.87 2.25 -11.40
C LYS A 44 1.90 1.42 -10.55
N VAL A 45 2.42 0.67 -9.58
CA VAL A 45 1.60 -0.11 -8.64
C VAL A 45 0.79 0.81 -7.74
N ALA A 46 1.37 1.91 -7.26
CA ALA A 46 0.69 2.93 -6.47
C ALA A 46 -0.53 3.52 -7.21
N GLU A 47 -0.35 3.93 -8.47
CA GLU A 47 -1.43 4.45 -9.31
C GLU A 47 -2.51 3.39 -9.56
N ALA A 48 -2.11 2.17 -9.94
CA ALA A 48 -3.05 1.07 -10.18
C ALA A 48 -3.89 0.70 -8.93
N MET A 49 -3.28 0.75 -7.74
CA MET A 49 -4.01 0.56 -6.48
C MET A 49 -5.00 1.70 -6.22
N LYS A 50 -4.58 2.95 -6.46
CA LYS A 50 -5.45 4.12 -6.29
C LYS A 50 -6.67 4.05 -7.21
N GLU A 51 -6.46 3.76 -8.49
CA GLU A 51 -7.56 3.57 -9.44
C GLU A 51 -8.50 2.44 -9.02
N GLY A 52 -7.97 1.34 -8.46
CA GLY A 52 -8.77 0.23 -7.96
C GLY A 52 -9.76 0.63 -6.85
N PHE A 53 -9.37 1.58 -6.00
CA PHE A 53 -10.28 2.18 -5.02
C PHE A 53 -11.21 3.22 -5.65
N GLU A 54 -10.71 4.07 -6.55
CA GLU A 54 -11.50 5.14 -7.18
C GLU A 54 -12.67 4.60 -8.01
N VAL A 55 -12.51 3.49 -8.74
CA VAL A 55 -13.62 2.86 -9.48
C VAL A 55 -14.72 2.32 -8.57
N ASN A 56 -14.41 2.12 -7.29
CA ASN A 56 -15.37 1.76 -6.25
C ASN A 56 -15.88 2.99 -5.47
N GLY A 57 -15.55 4.21 -5.92
CA GLY A 57 -15.94 5.47 -5.30
C GLY A 57 -15.19 5.78 -3.99
N ILE A 58 -14.05 5.14 -3.76
CA ILE A 58 -13.29 5.23 -2.50
C ILE A 58 -12.04 6.06 -2.74
N GLN A 59 -11.87 7.12 -1.95
CA GLN A 59 -10.62 7.87 -1.90
C GLN A 59 -9.60 7.14 -1.01
N CYS A 60 -8.34 7.12 -1.43
CA CYS A 60 -7.26 6.55 -0.64
C CYS A 60 -6.01 7.43 -0.68
N GLU A 61 -5.22 7.33 0.38
CA GLU A 61 -3.85 7.86 0.43
C GLU A 61 -2.86 6.73 0.12
N ILE A 62 -1.84 7.05 -0.68
CA ILE A 62 -0.77 6.10 -1.01
C ILE A 62 0.51 6.50 -0.29
N VAL A 63 1.11 5.53 0.39
CA VAL A 63 2.43 5.66 1.01
C VAL A 63 3.37 4.63 0.40
N ILE A 64 4.36 5.10 -0.36
CA ILE A 64 5.45 4.27 -0.87
C ILE A 64 6.57 4.30 0.17
N THR A 65 6.92 3.13 0.71
CA THR A 65 7.91 3.02 1.79
C THR A 65 8.70 1.72 1.70
N LYS A 66 9.71 1.60 2.55
CA LYS A 66 10.56 0.41 2.74
C LYS A 66 10.61 0.05 4.23
N PRO A 67 10.98 -1.19 4.59
CA PRO A 67 11.20 -1.56 5.98
C PRO A 67 12.09 -0.55 6.70
N GLY A 68 11.56 0.04 7.76
CA GLY A 68 12.21 1.09 8.54
C GLY A 68 12.95 0.55 9.75
N PRO A 69 13.76 1.38 10.43
CA PRO A 69 14.36 1.02 11.71
C PRO A 69 13.28 0.87 12.80
N GLY A 70 13.64 0.20 13.88
CA GLY A 70 12.82 0.16 15.09
C GLY A 70 12.74 1.52 15.81
N ALA A 71 12.04 1.54 16.95
CA ALA A 71 11.87 2.74 17.76
C ALA A 71 13.22 3.31 18.25
N ARG A 72 13.35 4.64 18.22
CA ARG A 72 14.53 5.36 18.72
C ARG A 72 14.13 6.71 19.32
N ILE A 73 14.92 7.19 20.28
CA ILE A 73 14.73 8.53 20.86
C ILE A 73 15.09 9.58 19.80
N VAL A 74 14.15 10.44 19.46
CA VAL A 74 14.34 11.54 18.50
C VAL A 74 14.66 12.88 19.18
N ARG A 75 14.23 13.06 20.44
CA ARG A 75 14.52 14.25 21.26
C ARG A 75 14.44 13.89 22.74
N ARG A 76 15.31 14.48 23.56
CA ARG A 76 15.15 14.56 25.02
C ARG A 76 15.00 16.03 25.39
N GLU A 77 13.95 16.37 26.12
CA GLU A 77 13.87 17.68 26.75
C GLU A 77 14.82 17.69 27.95
N LYS A 78 15.60 18.77 28.08
CA LYS A 78 16.42 18.98 29.27
C LYS A 78 15.49 19.45 30.39
N LYS A 79 15.55 18.76 31.54
CA LYS A 79 14.98 19.26 32.80
C LYS A 79 15.67 20.53 33.24
#